data_AF-A0A835S4T0-F1
#
_entry.id   AF-A0A835S4T0-F1
#
_cell.length_a   1.000
_cell.length_b   1.000
_cell.length_c   1.000
_cell.angle_alpha   90.00
_cell.angle_beta   90.00
_cell.angle_gamma   90.00
#
_symmetry.space_group_name_H-M   'P 1'
#
loop_
_entity.id
_entity.type
_entity.pdbx_description
1 polymer ?
#
loop_
_entity_poly.entity_id
_entity_poly.type
_entity_poly.pdbx_seq_one_letter_code
_entity_poly.pdbx_strand_id
1 'polypeptide(L)'
;MPCCMRMDKAQTVRMLRAHDISCGIKCRIRFPRAIWISCLSRHFTFCAHLLQVCCCPICSALSGVVLHTAWLVVLCVTVCAELPVLDPMLLCMQRTVTPIGSALLYLNKAEARDKICRSIQYGSKFLSNGQPGAAQNVDKSTSLARKVFRLFKFVNDLHALISLPAPQTPLPLILLGKSKNALLSTFLFLDQIVWLGRTGIYKNKERAELISRISLFCWMGSSACTTVIELAELRRLSKSLKRLEEELKHADKYEDPQYLTKVKQSNERLLSLIKSSMDIVVAVGLLQLAPKKVTPRITGGCGFITSLISCYQLLPSRVKTKAT
;
A
#
# COMPACT_ATOMS: atom_id res chain seq x y z
N MET A 1 5.66 29.66 -56.19
CA MET A 1 5.44 28.50 -57.08
C MET A 1 6.58 27.51 -56.90
N PRO A 2 6.30 26.20 -57.01
CA PRO A 2 6.83 25.19 -56.07
C PRO A 2 7.79 24.19 -56.73
N CYS A 3 8.60 23.52 -55.90
CA CYS A 3 9.09 22.17 -56.23
C CYS A 3 8.54 21.20 -55.18
N CYS A 4 7.59 20.40 -55.66
CA CYS A 4 6.85 19.38 -54.95
C CYS A 4 7.68 18.09 -54.96
N MET A 5 8.04 17.52 -53.81
CA MET A 5 8.44 16.12 -53.73
C MET A 5 7.34 15.33 -53.02
N ARG A 6 6.63 14.56 -53.84
CA ARG A 6 5.56 13.62 -53.55
C ARG A 6 6.21 12.31 -53.07
N MET A 7 6.10 11.97 -51.79
CA MET A 7 6.47 10.63 -51.30
C MET A 7 5.28 9.68 -51.40
N ASP A 8 5.57 8.52 -51.97
CA ASP A 8 4.67 7.47 -52.40
C ASP A 8 4.22 6.58 -51.22
N LYS A 9 2.93 6.23 -51.17
CA LYS A 9 2.29 5.43 -50.11
C LYS A 9 2.64 3.93 -50.17
N ALA A 10 3.47 3.50 -51.11
CA ALA A 10 3.84 2.10 -51.30
C ALA A 10 5.06 1.63 -50.47
N GLN A 11 5.84 2.54 -49.85
CA GLN A 11 7.05 2.16 -49.08
C GLN A 11 6.83 2.01 -47.56
N THR A 12 5.71 2.48 -47.00
CA THR A 12 5.45 2.39 -45.55
C THR A 12 4.92 1.01 -45.10
N VAL A 13 4.50 0.14 -46.03
CA VAL A 13 3.87 -1.15 -45.70
C VAL A 13 4.85 -2.34 -45.73
N ARG A 14 6.12 -2.15 -46.15
CA ARG A 14 7.15 -3.23 -46.14
C ARG A 14 8.14 -3.20 -44.98
N MET A 15 8.18 -2.15 -44.16
CA MET A 15 9.04 -2.13 -42.95
C MET A 15 8.38 -2.70 -41.68
N LEU A 16 7.06 -2.95 -41.70
CA LEU A 16 6.32 -3.48 -40.53
C LEU A 16 6.16 -5.00 -40.52
N ARG A 17 6.86 -5.73 -41.40
CA ARG A 17 6.74 -7.20 -41.51
C ARG A 17 8.07 -7.95 -41.46
N ALA A 18 9.11 -7.34 -40.90
CA ALA A 18 10.43 -7.95 -40.76
C ALA A 18 11.07 -7.58 -39.41
N HIS A 19 10.49 -8.04 -38.30
CA HIS A 19 11.22 -8.24 -37.04
C HIS A 19 10.50 -9.24 -36.13
N ASP A 20 9.97 -10.30 -36.75
CA ASP A 20 9.46 -11.49 -36.06
C ASP A 20 10.45 -12.63 -36.33
N ILE A 21 11.59 -12.61 -35.62
CA ILE A 21 12.53 -13.73 -35.55
C ILE A 21 13.04 -13.82 -34.12
N SER A 22 12.48 -14.79 -33.39
CA SER A 22 13.16 -15.73 -32.50
C SER A 22 14.29 -15.18 -31.61
N CYS A 23 13.99 -15.00 -30.32
CA CYS A 23 14.99 -15.20 -29.28
C CYS A 23 14.33 -15.94 -28.10
N GLY A 24 14.42 -17.27 -28.15
CA GLY A 24 14.10 -18.13 -27.03
C GLY A 24 15.16 -18.00 -25.95
N ILE A 25 14.78 -17.48 -24.78
CA ILE A 25 15.56 -17.61 -23.55
C ILE A 25 14.70 -18.35 -22.54
N LYS A 26 14.98 -19.65 -22.38
CA LYS A 26 14.56 -20.45 -21.22
C LYS A 26 15.26 -19.90 -19.98
N CYS A 27 14.62 -18.99 -19.26
CA CYS A 27 15.10 -18.57 -17.93
C CYS A 27 14.56 -19.54 -16.87
N ARG A 28 15.26 -20.65 -16.66
CA ARG A 28 15.01 -21.60 -15.56
C ARG A 28 15.67 -21.04 -14.29
N ILE A 29 14.97 -20.20 -13.54
CA ILE A 29 15.45 -19.71 -12.23
C ILE A 29 15.12 -20.75 -11.16
N ARG A 30 16.17 -21.41 -10.63
CA ARG A 30 16.10 -22.37 -9.52
C ARG A 30 16.57 -21.65 -8.26
N PHE A 31 15.66 -21.30 -7.36
CA PHE A 31 16.03 -20.70 -6.06
C PHE A 31 16.32 -21.80 -5.01
N PRO A 32 17.49 -21.82 -4.36
CA PRO A 32 17.78 -22.78 -3.30
C PRO A 32 17.13 -22.37 -1.97
N ARG A 33 16.36 -23.31 -1.37
CA ARG A 33 15.60 -23.16 -0.11
C ARG A 33 16.46 -23.08 1.17
N ALA A 34 17.78 -23.15 1.09
CA ALA A 34 18.62 -23.47 2.25
C ALA A 34 19.09 -22.27 3.10
N ILE A 35 18.94 -21.02 2.63
CA ILE A 35 19.50 -19.84 3.32
C ILE A 35 18.57 -19.28 4.43
N TRP A 36 17.30 -19.67 4.45
CA TRP A 36 16.28 -19.03 5.30
C TRP A 36 16.26 -19.48 6.77
N ILE A 37 16.89 -20.60 7.13
CA ILE A 37 16.69 -21.22 8.46
C ILE A 37 17.80 -20.86 9.46
N SER A 38 19.01 -20.54 9.00
CA SER A 38 20.17 -20.38 9.90
C SER A 38 20.28 -18.99 10.56
N CYS A 39 19.58 -17.97 10.06
CA CYS A 39 19.70 -16.60 10.57
C CYS A 39 18.81 -16.31 11.80
N LEU A 40 17.87 -17.21 12.14
CA LEU A 40 16.84 -16.98 13.17
C LEU A 40 17.32 -17.22 14.61
N SER A 41 18.50 -17.81 14.81
CA SER A 41 18.85 -18.45 16.09
C SER A 41 19.76 -17.64 17.06
N ARG A 42 20.32 -16.48 16.67
CA ARG A 42 21.41 -15.85 17.47
C ARG A 42 21.16 -14.47 18.09
N HIS A 43 19.98 -13.87 18.00
CA HIS A 43 19.77 -12.46 18.43
C HIS A 43 18.77 -12.23 19.58
N PHE A 44 18.46 -13.25 20.37
CA PHE A 44 17.36 -13.20 21.35
C PHE A 44 17.68 -12.53 22.71
N THR A 45 18.89 -12.01 22.96
CA THR A 45 19.34 -11.73 24.34
C THR A 45 19.40 -10.25 24.78
N PHE A 46 18.82 -9.29 24.05
CA PHE A 46 19.04 -7.85 24.35
C PHE A 46 17.83 -7.00 24.79
N CYS A 47 16.66 -7.60 25.05
CA CYS A 47 15.40 -6.83 25.13
C CYS A 47 14.85 -6.53 26.54
N ALA A 48 15.67 -6.51 27.58
CA ALA A 48 15.20 -6.46 28.98
C ALA A 48 15.21 -5.08 29.69
N HIS A 49 15.49 -3.95 29.02
CA HIS A 49 15.77 -2.68 29.73
C HIS A 49 15.02 -1.41 29.28
N LEU A 50 13.94 -1.50 28.50
CA LEU A 50 13.20 -0.32 28.01
C LEU A 50 11.75 -0.21 28.52
N LEU A 51 11.42 -0.89 29.62
CA LEU A 51 10.07 -0.98 30.16
C LEU A 51 9.86 -0.02 31.35
N GLN A 52 9.83 1.28 31.07
CA GLN A 52 9.25 2.25 32.02
C GLN A 52 8.77 3.49 31.28
N VAL A 53 7.58 3.96 31.67
CA VAL A 53 6.78 5.09 31.13
C VAL A 53 5.70 4.69 30.11
N CYS A 54 4.51 4.32 30.60
CA CYS A 54 3.19 4.70 30.04
C CYS A 54 2.03 4.11 30.88
N CYS A 55 1.24 4.96 31.55
CA CYS A 55 0.11 4.59 32.43
C CYS A 55 -1.20 4.27 31.67
N CYS A 56 -1.19 3.39 30.67
CA CYS A 56 -2.42 2.89 30.04
C CYS A 56 -2.34 1.36 29.81
N PRO A 57 -3.25 0.54 30.38
CA PRO A 57 -3.21 -0.92 30.27
C PRO A 57 -3.28 -1.46 28.83
N ILE A 58 -3.84 -0.67 27.90
CA ILE A 58 -3.94 -1.02 26.47
C ILE A 58 -2.63 -0.69 25.74
N CYS A 59 -1.91 0.36 26.15
CA CYS A 59 -0.66 0.78 25.52
C CYS A 59 0.54 -0.10 25.93
N SER A 60 0.53 -0.65 27.14
CA SER A 60 1.58 -1.54 27.65
C SER A 60 1.57 -2.93 27.00
N ALA A 61 0.39 -3.43 26.61
CA ALA A 61 0.28 -4.66 25.81
C ALA A 61 0.65 -4.42 24.32
N LEU A 62 0.35 -3.24 23.78
CA LEU A 62 0.73 -2.87 22.42
C LEU A 62 2.22 -2.55 22.25
N SER A 63 2.91 -1.97 23.24
CA SER A 63 4.31 -1.57 23.11
C SER A 63 5.25 -2.77 22.84
N GLY A 64 5.04 -3.89 23.53
CA GLY A 64 5.80 -5.12 23.32
C GLY A 64 5.55 -5.77 21.95
N VAL A 65 4.29 -5.79 21.49
CA VAL A 65 3.91 -6.36 20.19
C VAL A 65 4.33 -5.45 19.04
N VAL A 66 4.19 -4.13 19.18
CA VAL A 66 4.56 -3.13 18.17
C VAL A 66 6.08 -3.09 17.95
N LEU A 67 6.90 -3.26 18.99
CA LEU A 67 8.36 -3.24 18.85
C LEU A 67 8.89 -4.54 18.21
N HIS A 68 8.35 -5.70 18.58
CA HIS A 68 8.68 -6.99 17.95
C HIS A 68 8.16 -7.09 16.51
N THR A 69 6.96 -6.55 16.22
CA THR A 69 6.42 -6.51 14.86
C THR A 69 7.12 -5.45 13.99
N ALA A 70 7.53 -4.32 14.54
CA ALA A 70 8.36 -3.34 13.81
C ALA A 70 9.69 -3.95 13.36
N TRP A 71 10.33 -4.79 14.17
CA TRP A 71 11.55 -5.50 13.80
C TRP A 71 11.32 -6.58 12.72
N LEU A 72 10.24 -7.36 12.84
CA LEU A 72 9.84 -8.32 11.81
C LEU A 72 9.45 -7.63 10.49
N VAL A 73 8.84 -6.45 10.56
CA VAL A 73 8.49 -5.62 9.39
C VAL A 73 9.73 -4.99 8.77
N VAL A 74 10.70 -4.51 9.56
CA VAL A 74 11.99 -4.04 9.04
C VAL A 74 12.73 -5.19 8.35
N LEU A 75 12.76 -6.39 8.93
CA LEU A 75 13.33 -7.58 8.29
C LEU A 75 12.59 -7.94 6.99
N CYS A 76 11.25 -7.85 6.98
CA CYS A 76 10.43 -8.12 5.81
C CYS A 76 10.61 -7.05 4.71
N VAL A 77 10.79 -5.78 5.09
CA VAL A 77 11.08 -4.66 4.18
C VAL A 77 12.48 -4.78 3.59
N THR A 78 13.48 -5.21 4.35
CA THR A 78 14.83 -5.50 3.83
C THR A 78 14.82 -6.68 2.85
N VAL A 79 14.05 -7.73 3.14
CA VAL A 79 13.86 -8.87 2.22
C VAL A 79 13.04 -8.49 0.97
N CYS A 80 12.08 -7.56 1.08
CA CYS A 80 11.32 -7.06 -0.07
C CYS A 80 12.07 -6.01 -0.90
N ALA A 81 13.13 -5.39 -0.36
CA ALA A 81 13.95 -4.40 -1.08
C ALA A 81 14.80 -5.02 -2.20
N GLU A 82 14.89 -6.35 -2.28
CA GLU A 82 15.56 -7.08 -3.37
C GLU A 82 14.62 -7.54 -4.50
N LEU A 83 13.32 -7.21 -4.43
CA LEU A 83 12.38 -7.52 -5.52
C LEU A 83 12.31 -6.37 -6.54
N PRO A 84 12.53 -6.61 -7.84
CA PRO A 84 12.35 -5.61 -8.89
C PRO A 84 10.86 -5.38 -9.14
N VAL A 85 10.19 -4.59 -8.27
CA VAL A 85 8.76 -4.26 -8.38
C VAL A 85 8.52 -2.93 -9.10
N LEU A 86 9.58 -2.17 -9.40
CA LEU A 86 9.47 -0.80 -9.93
C LEU A 86 9.15 -0.74 -11.43
N ASP A 87 9.68 -1.66 -12.24
CA ASP A 87 9.53 -1.65 -13.70
C ASP A 87 8.10 -1.88 -14.22
N PRO A 88 7.28 -2.81 -13.68
CA PRO A 88 5.91 -2.99 -14.15
C PRO A 88 4.97 -1.84 -13.73
N MET A 89 5.29 -1.13 -12.65
CA MET A 89 4.41 -0.13 -12.05
C MET A 89 4.48 1.22 -12.79
N LEU A 90 5.67 1.60 -13.27
CA LEU A 90 5.88 2.83 -14.03
C LEU A 90 5.33 2.69 -15.46
N LEU A 91 5.52 1.53 -16.10
CA LEU A 91 4.97 1.22 -17.42
C LEU A 91 3.43 1.15 -17.44
N CYS A 92 2.79 0.79 -16.32
CA CYS A 92 1.33 0.73 -16.22
C CYS A 92 0.70 2.15 -16.15
N MET A 93 1.41 3.13 -15.58
CA MET A 93 0.94 4.52 -15.55
C MET A 93 0.98 5.19 -16.93
N GLN A 94 1.95 4.83 -17.78
CA GLN A 94 2.11 5.38 -19.13
C GLN A 94 1.19 4.74 -20.20
N ARG A 95 0.46 3.67 -19.89
CA ARG A 95 -0.40 2.96 -20.84
C ARG A 95 -1.89 3.12 -20.52
N THR A 96 -2.34 4.35 -20.33
CA THR A 96 -3.76 4.68 -20.29
C THR A 96 -4.10 5.73 -21.35
N VAL A 97 -4.27 5.26 -22.58
CA VAL A 97 -5.34 5.83 -23.42
C VAL A 97 -6.64 5.26 -22.84
N THR A 98 -6.98 5.68 -21.62
CA THR A 98 -8.29 5.38 -21.05
C THR A 98 -9.29 6.23 -21.82
N PRO A 99 -10.39 5.66 -22.32
CA PRO A 99 -11.48 6.48 -22.81
C PRO A 99 -11.89 7.45 -21.69
N ILE A 100 -12.11 8.72 -22.02
CA ILE A 100 -12.38 9.82 -21.07
C ILE A 100 -13.44 9.41 -20.03
N GLY A 101 -14.42 8.58 -20.41
CA GLY A 101 -15.44 8.04 -19.51
C GLY A 101 -14.91 7.21 -18.34
N SER A 102 -13.86 6.40 -18.52
CA SER A 102 -13.25 5.63 -17.41
C SER A 102 -12.46 6.52 -16.45
N ALA A 103 -11.81 7.55 -16.98
CA ALA A 103 -11.14 8.57 -16.16
C ALA A 103 -12.16 9.39 -15.36
N LEU A 104 -13.30 9.75 -15.96
CA LEU A 104 -14.39 10.46 -15.30
C LEU A 104 -14.99 9.62 -14.16
N LEU A 105 -15.28 8.33 -14.40
CA LEU A 105 -15.79 7.42 -13.37
C LEU A 105 -14.83 7.27 -12.19
N TYR A 106 -13.53 7.20 -12.47
CA TYR A 106 -12.49 7.13 -11.44
C TYR A 106 -12.43 8.43 -10.63
N LEU A 107 -12.34 9.58 -11.30
CA LEU A 107 -12.23 10.91 -10.66
C LEU A 107 -13.50 11.35 -9.94
N ASN A 108 -14.67 10.77 -10.25
CA ASN A 108 -15.91 11.04 -9.51
C ASN A 108 -15.92 10.42 -8.10
N LYS A 109 -15.03 9.46 -7.82
CA LYS A 109 -14.87 8.91 -6.48
C LYS A 109 -14.05 9.88 -5.63
N ALA A 110 -14.64 10.41 -4.54
CA ALA A 110 -13.90 11.23 -3.58
C ALA A 110 -12.65 10.52 -3.03
N GLU A 111 -12.71 9.19 -2.89
CA GLU A 111 -11.57 8.38 -2.48
C GLU A 111 -10.43 8.37 -3.50
N ALA A 112 -10.72 8.36 -4.80
CA ALA A 112 -9.70 8.45 -5.84
C ALA A 112 -8.96 9.79 -5.77
N ARG A 113 -9.69 10.89 -5.55
CA ARG A 113 -9.11 12.23 -5.34
C ARG A 113 -8.21 12.27 -4.10
N ASP A 114 -8.61 11.68 -2.98
CA ASP A 114 -7.76 11.56 -1.78
C ASP A 114 -6.44 10.83 -2.09
N LYS A 115 -6.46 9.72 -2.85
CA LYS A 115 -5.22 8.97 -3.17
C LYS A 115 -4.31 9.71 -4.14
N ILE A 116 -4.87 10.48 -5.08
CA ILE A 116 -4.09 11.39 -5.92
C ILE A 116 -3.42 12.46 -5.05
N CYS A 117 -4.16 13.11 -4.15
CA CYS A 117 -3.59 14.06 -3.20
C CYS A 117 -2.53 13.39 -2.31
N ARG A 118 -2.73 12.15 -1.87
CA ARG A 118 -1.72 11.38 -1.12
C ARG A 118 -0.43 11.22 -1.92
N SER A 119 -0.56 10.91 -3.21
CA SER A 119 0.58 10.77 -4.12
C SER A 119 1.33 12.10 -4.27
N ILE A 120 0.61 13.20 -4.52
CA ILE A 120 1.20 14.54 -4.63
C ILE A 120 1.91 14.94 -3.33
N GLN A 121 1.27 14.69 -2.19
CA GLN A 121 1.83 15.00 -0.88
C GLN A 121 3.18 14.30 -0.66
N TYR A 122 3.20 12.97 -0.73
CA TYR A 122 4.39 12.20 -0.42
C TYR A 122 5.46 12.29 -1.51
N GLY A 123 5.07 12.45 -2.78
CA GLY A 123 6.00 12.79 -3.86
C GLY A 123 6.70 14.12 -3.60
N SER A 124 5.95 15.15 -3.17
CA SER A 124 6.53 16.46 -2.82
C SER A 124 7.42 16.38 -1.56
N LYS A 125 7.08 15.51 -0.60
CA LYS A 125 7.93 15.23 0.57
C LYS A 125 9.25 14.55 0.17
N PHE A 126 9.20 13.62 -0.78
CA PHE A 126 10.39 12.96 -1.33
C PHE A 126 11.34 13.96 -2.00
N LEU A 127 10.77 14.82 -2.86
CA LEU A 127 11.51 15.85 -3.59
C LEU A 127 12.13 16.90 -2.65
N SER A 128 11.34 17.44 -1.71
CA SER A 128 11.82 18.45 -0.76
C SER A 128 12.85 17.94 0.23
N ASN A 129 12.88 16.63 0.52
CA ASN A 129 13.71 16.05 1.59
C ASN A 129 13.56 16.78 2.94
N GLY A 130 12.38 17.36 3.20
CA GLY A 130 12.12 18.13 4.40
C GLY A 130 12.70 19.57 4.41
N GLN A 131 13.35 20.01 3.34
CA GLN A 131 13.85 21.38 3.21
C GLN A 131 12.72 22.37 2.90
N PRO A 132 12.78 23.62 3.41
CA PRO A 132 11.80 24.64 3.08
C PRO A 132 11.86 25.00 1.59
N GLY A 133 10.69 25.21 0.98
CA GLY A 133 10.57 25.55 -0.43
C GLY A 133 9.22 25.17 -1.02
N ALA A 134 9.06 25.36 -2.32
CA ALA A 134 7.81 25.10 -3.03
C ALA A 134 7.29 23.66 -2.82
N ALA A 135 8.15 22.66 -2.95
CA ALA A 135 7.78 21.25 -2.76
C ALA A 135 7.31 20.96 -1.31
N GLN A 136 7.93 21.58 -0.29
CA GLN A 136 7.46 21.40 1.09
C GLN A 136 6.11 22.08 1.33
N ASN A 137 5.86 23.22 0.68
CA ASN A 137 4.57 23.90 0.74
C ASN A 137 3.47 23.02 0.10
N VAL A 138 3.77 22.34 -1.02
CA VAL A 138 2.85 21.38 -1.63
C VAL A 138 2.58 20.18 -0.70
N ASP A 139 3.59 19.61 0.00
CA ASP A 139 3.36 18.57 1.04
C ASP A 139 2.39 19.09 2.11
N LYS A 140 2.67 20.26 2.70
CA LYS A 140 1.83 20.84 3.77
C LYS A 140 0.40 21.11 3.32
N SER A 141 0.20 21.81 2.20
CA SER A 141 -1.13 22.16 1.69
C SER A 141 -1.93 20.92 1.28
N THR A 142 -1.29 19.97 0.61
CA THR A 142 -1.96 18.74 0.17
C THR A 142 -2.28 17.84 1.37
N SER A 143 -1.41 17.80 2.39
CA SER A 143 -1.69 17.10 3.65
C SER A 143 -2.97 17.62 4.31
N LEU A 144 -3.17 18.95 4.33
CA LEU A 144 -4.35 19.57 4.89
C LEU A 144 -5.61 19.22 4.07
N ALA A 145 -5.53 19.32 2.74
CA ALA A 145 -6.64 18.99 1.83
C ALA A 145 -7.12 17.54 2.01
N ARG A 146 -6.19 16.59 2.20
CA ARG A 146 -6.53 15.17 2.44
C ARG A 146 -7.31 14.92 3.72
N LYS A 147 -7.21 15.79 4.73
CA LYS A 147 -8.03 15.65 5.95
C LYS A 147 -9.50 15.95 5.62
N VAL A 148 -9.74 16.94 4.77
CA VAL A 148 -11.09 17.30 4.27
C VAL A 148 -11.71 16.13 3.50
N PHE A 149 -10.98 15.48 2.59
CA PHE A 149 -11.49 14.31 1.86
C PHE A 149 -11.80 13.10 2.76
N ARG A 150 -11.32 13.09 4.00
CA ARG A 150 -11.52 12.00 4.97
C ARG A 150 -12.53 12.35 6.07
N LEU A 151 -13.17 13.53 5.99
CA LEU A 151 -14.25 13.92 6.90
C LEU A 151 -15.30 12.81 6.99
N PHE A 152 -15.69 12.46 8.22
CA PHE A 152 -16.66 11.43 8.55
C PHE A 152 -16.36 10.00 8.05
N LYS A 153 -15.17 9.73 7.47
CA LYS A 153 -14.81 8.38 6.99
C LYS A 153 -14.72 7.36 8.13
N PHE A 154 -14.52 7.80 9.37
CA PHE A 154 -14.51 6.93 10.56
C PHE A 154 -15.84 6.17 10.77
N VAL A 155 -16.96 6.68 10.26
CA VAL A 155 -18.28 6.03 10.35
C VAL A 155 -18.28 4.69 9.60
N ASN A 156 -17.59 4.61 8.46
CA ASN A 156 -17.48 3.37 7.68
C ASN A 156 -16.75 2.28 8.49
N ASP A 157 -15.66 2.66 9.16
CA ASP A 157 -14.87 1.76 9.99
C ASP A 157 -15.60 1.37 11.27
N LEU A 158 -16.43 2.26 11.82
CA LEU A 158 -17.29 1.98 12.97
C LEU A 158 -18.40 0.98 12.60
N HIS A 159 -19.03 1.14 11.45
CA HIS A 159 -20.00 0.18 10.93
C HIS A 159 -19.36 -1.21 10.74
N ALA A 160 -18.13 -1.26 10.21
CA ALA A 160 -17.38 -2.51 10.06
C ALA A 160 -16.98 -3.17 11.39
N LEU A 161 -16.99 -2.44 12.50
CA LEU A 161 -16.70 -2.96 13.84
C LEU A 161 -17.93 -3.66 14.46
N ILE A 162 -19.12 -3.15 14.15
CA ILE A 162 -20.41 -3.65 14.63
C ILE A 162 -20.93 -4.80 13.75
N SER A 163 -20.54 -4.81 12.48
CA SER A 163 -20.92 -5.85 11.52
C SER A 163 -20.56 -7.26 12.02
N LEU A 164 -21.47 -8.21 11.81
CA LEU A 164 -21.27 -9.61 12.20
C LEU A 164 -20.14 -10.24 11.36
N PRO A 165 -19.24 -11.02 11.99
CA PRO A 165 -18.15 -11.68 11.28
C PRO A 165 -18.66 -12.79 10.36
N ALA A 166 -17.92 -13.06 9.29
CA ALA A 166 -18.25 -14.14 8.36
C ALA A 166 -18.13 -15.53 9.05
N PRO A 167 -19.06 -16.48 8.79
CA PRO A 167 -19.19 -17.74 9.55
C PRO A 167 -17.99 -18.72 9.57
N GLN A 168 -16.89 -18.44 8.87
CA GLN A 168 -15.76 -19.38 8.71
C GLN A 168 -14.37 -18.76 8.92
N THR A 169 -14.31 -17.61 9.60
CA THR A 169 -13.03 -16.93 9.88
C THR A 169 -12.52 -17.35 11.27
N PRO A 170 -11.24 -17.73 11.42
CA PRO A 170 -10.69 -18.05 12.74
C PRO A 170 -10.85 -16.88 13.71
N LEU A 171 -11.26 -17.16 14.95
CA LEU A 171 -11.52 -16.14 15.98
C LEU A 171 -10.37 -15.13 16.15
N PRO A 172 -9.08 -15.53 16.16
CA PRO A 172 -7.97 -14.57 16.27
C PRO A 172 -7.94 -13.55 15.13
N LEU A 173 -8.30 -13.97 13.91
CA LEU A 173 -8.30 -13.10 12.74
C LEU A 173 -9.51 -12.13 12.76
N ILE A 174 -10.65 -12.57 13.30
CA ILE A 174 -11.81 -11.71 13.54
C ILE A 174 -11.45 -10.62 14.56
N LEU A 175 -10.87 -10.99 15.70
CA LEU A 175 -10.47 -10.04 16.74
C LEU A 175 -9.46 -9.03 16.18
N LEU A 176 -8.47 -9.50 15.43
CA LEU A 176 -7.49 -8.63 14.79
C LEU A 176 -8.13 -7.69 13.76
N GLY A 177 -9.11 -8.15 13.00
CA GLY A 177 -9.92 -7.33 12.09
C GLY A 177 -10.70 -6.23 12.80
N LYS A 178 -11.33 -6.55 13.94
CA LYS A 178 -12.02 -5.55 14.79
C LYS A 178 -11.04 -4.54 15.38
N SER A 179 -9.90 -4.98 15.89
CA SER A 179 -8.83 -4.10 16.39
C SER A 179 -8.30 -3.18 15.30
N LYS A 180 -8.06 -3.69 14.08
CA LYS A 180 -7.68 -2.88 12.91
C LYS A 180 -8.68 -1.76 12.65
N ASN A 181 -9.98 -2.07 12.64
CA ASN A 181 -11.06 -1.11 12.38
C ASN A 181 -11.20 -0.09 13.51
N ALA A 182 -11.09 -0.52 14.78
CA ALA A 182 -11.10 0.37 15.94
C ALA A 182 -9.98 1.40 15.86
N LEU A 183 -8.75 0.95 15.59
CA LEU A 183 -7.58 1.81 15.46
C LEU A 183 -7.71 2.77 14.25
N LEU A 184 -8.22 2.28 13.12
CA LEU A 184 -8.40 3.13 11.93
C LEU A 184 -9.50 4.19 12.14
N SER A 185 -10.61 3.80 12.77
CA SER A 185 -11.70 4.71 13.12
C SER A 185 -11.22 5.81 14.07
N THR A 186 -10.49 5.44 15.14
CA THR A 186 -9.87 6.40 16.05
C THR A 186 -8.92 7.34 15.34
N PHE A 187 -8.07 6.84 14.44
CA PHE A 187 -7.20 7.70 13.63
C PHE A 187 -8.01 8.72 12.82
N LEU A 188 -9.01 8.28 12.06
CA LEU A 188 -9.82 9.14 11.20
C LEU A 188 -10.66 10.15 11.98
N PHE A 189 -11.10 9.79 13.19
CA PHE A 189 -11.79 10.69 14.10
C PHE A 189 -10.85 11.77 14.64
N LEU A 190 -9.70 11.38 15.19
CA LEU A 190 -8.70 12.33 15.70
C LEU A 190 -8.13 13.21 14.59
N ASP A 191 -8.05 12.72 13.36
CA ASP A 191 -7.60 13.48 12.18
C ASP A 191 -8.47 14.73 11.94
N GLN A 192 -9.74 14.71 12.35
CA GLN A 192 -10.64 15.88 12.28
C GLN A 192 -10.26 16.95 13.30
N ILE A 193 -9.90 16.54 14.52
CA ILE A 193 -9.44 17.47 15.56
C ILE A 193 -8.08 18.07 15.15
N VAL A 194 -7.19 17.26 14.54
CA VAL A 194 -5.92 17.75 13.98
C VAL A 194 -6.17 18.76 12.86
N TRP A 195 -7.18 18.55 12.02
CA TRP A 195 -7.57 19.51 11.00
C TRP A 195 -8.06 20.83 11.60
N LEU A 196 -8.87 20.79 12.66
CA LEU A 196 -9.31 21.98 13.41
C LEU A 196 -8.13 22.74 14.06
N GLY A 197 -7.13 22.02 14.57
CA GLY A 197 -5.90 22.63 15.09
C GLY A 197 -5.05 23.31 14.01
N ARG A 198 -4.97 22.71 12.82
CA ARG A 198 -4.20 23.24 11.69
C ARG A 198 -4.83 24.49 11.06
N THR A 199 -6.15 24.64 11.17
CA THR A 199 -6.90 25.80 10.64
C THR A 199 -6.99 26.96 11.64
N GLY A 200 -6.56 26.76 12.88
CA GLY A 200 -6.62 27.79 13.93
C GLY A 200 -7.96 27.86 14.66
N ILE A 201 -8.93 27.00 14.33
CA ILE A 201 -10.22 26.90 15.04
C ILE A 201 -9.97 26.37 16.47
N TYR A 202 -9.11 25.36 16.60
CA TYR A 202 -8.72 24.82 17.89
C TYR A 202 -7.46 25.52 18.41
N LYS A 203 -7.60 26.33 19.46
CA LYS A 203 -6.55 27.26 19.92
C LYS A 203 -5.41 26.62 20.71
N ASN A 204 -5.62 25.44 21.31
CA ASN A 204 -4.59 24.76 22.10
C ASN A 204 -3.65 23.94 21.19
N LYS A 205 -2.51 24.54 20.84
CA LYS A 205 -1.51 23.95 19.92
C LYS A 205 -0.87 22.69 20.48
N GLU A 206 -0.46 22.70 21.74
CA GLU A 206 0.20 21.55 22.39
C GLU A 206 -0.70 20.31 22.39
N ARG A 207 -1.98 20.49 22.75
CA ARG A 207 -2.95 19.40 22.73
C ARG A 207 -3.25 18.93 21.31
N ALA A 208 -3.30 19.83 20.32
CA ALA A 208 -3.47 19.45 18.92
C ALA A 208 -2.28 18.62 18.40
N GLU A 209 -1.05 18.95 18.79
CA GLU A 209 0.15 18.18 18.47
C GLU A 209 0.15 16.80 19.14
N LEU A 210 -0.23 16.73 20.42
CA LEU A 210 -0.39 15.47 21.14
C LEU A 210 -1.43 14.57 20.47
N ILE A 211 -2.61 15.12 20.14
CA ILE A 211 -3.67 14.40 19.41
C ILE A 211 -3.16 13.93 18.04
N SER A 212 -2.37 14.76 17.34
CA SER A 212 -1.75 14.37 16.08
C SER A 212 -0.84 13.16 16.25
N ARG A 213 0.00 13.12 17.29
CA ARG A 213 0.88 11.97 17.57
C ARG A 213 0.08 10.72 17.92
N ILE A 214 -0.94 10.82 18.79
CA ILE A 214 -1.82 9.70 19.14
C ILE A 214 -2.51 9.16 17.88
N SER A 215 -3.03 10.03 17.02
CA SER A 215 -3.67 9.62 15.77
C SER A 215 -2.72 8.83 14.86
N LEU A 216 -1.46 9.25 14.76
CA LEU A 216 -0.44 8.55 13.96
C LEU A 216 -0.09 7.17 14.54
N PHE A 217 -0.04 7.03 15.87
CA PHE A 217 0.11 5.73 16.52
C PHE A 217 -1.07 4.79 16.22
N CYS A 218 -2.31 5.30 16.25
CA CYS A 218 -3.48 4.51 15.86
C CYS A 218 -3.41 4.06 14.40
N TRP A 219 -3.00 4.94 13.49
CA TRP A 219 -2.82 4.58 12.07
C TRP A 219 -1.71 3.53 11.88
N MET A 220 -0.59 3.67 12.58
CA MET A 220 0.51 2.70 12.56
C MET A 220 0.05 1.33 13.10
N GLY A 221 -0.65 1.30 14.24
CA GLY A 221 -1.20 0.08 14.83
C GLY A 221 -2.18 -0.62 13.90
N SER A 222 -3.08 0.14 13.25
CA SER A 222 -4.00 -0.42 12.24
C SER A 222 -3.24 -1.03 11.05
N SER A 223 -2.16 -0.38 10.60
CA SER A 223 -1.31 -0.89 9.52
C SER A 223 -0.55 -2.17 9.92
N ALA A 224 -0.13 -2.28 11.18
CA ALA A 224 0.45 -3.51 11.73
C ALA A 224 -0.58 -4.65 11.78
N CYS A 225 -1.80 -4.40 12.27
CA CYS A 225 -2.88 -5.39 12.24
C CYS A 225 -3.19 -5.85 10.81
N THR A 226 -3.25 -4.90 9.86
CA THR A 226 -3.48 -5.19 8.43
C THR A 226 -2.39 -6.11 7.87
N THR A 227 -1.12 -5.82 8.18
CA THR A 227 0.02 -6.63 7.73
C THR A 227 -0.09 -8.08 8.20
N VAL A 228 -0.46 -8.30 9.47
CA VAL A 228 -0.65 -9.64 10.02
C VAL A 228 -1.86 -10.35 9.39
N ILE A 229 -2.97 -9.63 9.17
CA ILE A 229 -4.17 -10.17 8.50
C ILE A 229 -3.83 -10.63 7.08
N GLU A 230 -3.20 -9.76 6.27
CA GLU A 230 -2.88 -10.10 4.88
C GLU A 230 -1.87 -11.24 4.79
N LEU A 231 -0.90 -11.31 5.70
CA LEU A 231 0.04 -12.43 5.76
C LEU A 231 -0.67 -13.76 6.09
N ALA A 232 -1.60 -13.75 7.04
CA ALA A 232 -2.38 -14.93 7.40
C ALA A 232 -3.27 -15.41 6.24
N GLU A 233 -3.96 -14.46 5.58
CA GLU A 233 -4.84 -14.75 4.45
C GLU A 233 -4.06 -15.20 3.21
N LEU A 234 -2.91 -14.61 2.90
CA LEU A 234 -2.03 -15.06 1.83
C LEU A 234 -1.53 -16.49 2.05
N ARG A 235 -1.19 -16.86 3.30
CA ARG A 235 -0.81 -18.24 3.64
C ARG A 235 -1.96 -19.22 3.41
N ARG A 236 -3.18 -18.86 3.82
CA ARG A 236 -4.39 -19.69 3.59
C ARG A 236 -4.67 -19.83 2.09
N LEU A 237 -4.60 -18.74 1.35
CA LEU A 237 -4.85 -18.72 -0.09
C LEU A 237 -3.79 -19.51 -0.87
N SER A 238 -2.52 -19.37 -0.49
CA SER A 238 -1.40 -20.15 -1.07
C SER A 238 -1.60 -21.66 -0.88
N LYS A 239 -2.11 -22.10 0.28
CA LYS A 239 -2.43 -23.51 0.53
C LYS A 239 -3.60 -23.98 -0.35
N SER A 240 -4.61 -23.14 -0.54
CA SER A 240 -5.76 -23.45 -1.40
C SER A 240 -5.38 -23.49 -2.88
N LEU A 241 -4.51 -22.59 -3.34
CA LEU A 241 -3.98 -22.58 -4.71
C LEU A 241 -3.15 -23.83 -5.02
N LYS A 242 -2.30 -24.27 -4.09
CA LYS A 242 -1.52 -25.51 -4.25
C LYS A 242 -2.41 -26.75 -4.37
N ARG A 243 -3.47 -26.85 -3.57
CA ARG A 243 -4.45 -27.94 -3.67
C ARG A 243 -5.16 -27.94 -5.03
N LEU A 244 -5.60 -26.77 -5.48
CA LEU A 244 -6.25 -26.63 -6.79
C LEU A 244 -5.28 -26.97 -7.93
N GLU A 245 -4.01 -26.58 -7.81
CA GLU A 245 -2.97 -26.97 -8.77
C GLU A 245 -2.70 -28.48 -8.78
N GLU A 246 -2.84 -29.16 -7.64
CA GLU A 246 -2.74 -30.62 -7.56
C GLU A 246 -3.96 -31.33 -8.20
N GLU A 247 -5.16 -30.77 -8.08
CA GLU A 247 -6.39 -31.26 -8.72
C GLU A 247 -6.36 -31.08 -10.25
N LEU A 248 -5.75 -29.97 -10.72
CA LEU A 248 -5.68 -29.62 -12.14
C LEU A 248 -4.47 -30.22 -12.88
N LYS A 249 -3.74 -31.18 -12.31
CA LYS A 249 -2.48 -31.73 -12.88
C LYS A 249 -2.57 -32.22 -14.34
N HIS A 250 -3.76 -32.55 -14.83
CA HIS A 250 -3.98 -33.04 -16.20
C HIS A 250 -4.65 -32.02 -17.14
N ALA A 251 -4.90 -30.79 -16.68
CA ALA A 251 -5.52 -29.71 -17.44
C ALA A 251 -4.66 -28.44 -17.42
N ASP A 252 -4.86 -27.52 -18.36
CA ASP A 252 -4.23 -26.21 -18.27
C ASP A 252 -4.88 -25.40 -17.15
N LYS A 253 -4.15 -25.20 -16.05
CA LYS A 253 -4.60 -24.43 -14.89
C LYS A 253 -4.93 -22.98 -15.21
N TYR A 254 -4.40 -22.41 -16.29
CA TYR A 254 -4.70 -21.03 -16.69
C TYR A 254 -6.03 -20.88 -17.43
N GLU A 255 -6.65 -21.99 -17.85
CA GLU A 255 -8.01 -21.99 -18.39
C GLU A 255 -9.07 -22.14 -17.29
N ASP A 256 -8.69 -22.62 -16.09
CA ASP A 256 -9.62 -22.76 -14.97
C ASP A 256 -10.00 -21.40 -14.36
N PRO A 257 -11.30 -21.02 -14.40
CA PRO A 257 -11.74 -19.72 -13.89
C PRO A 257 -11.58 -19.58 -12.37
N GLN A 258 -11.60 -20.68 -11.61
CA GLN A 258 -11.42 -20.65 -10.16
C GLN A 258 -9.95 -20.36 -9.79
N TYR A 259 -9.01 -20.96 -10.51
CA TYR A 259 -7.57 -20.74 -10.36
C TYR A 259 -7.22 -19.28 -10.68
N LEU A 260 -7.69 -18.76 -11.82
CA LEU A 260 -7.48 -17.36 -12.19
C LEU A 260 -8.03 -16.38 -11.13
N THR A 261 -9.21 -16.67 -10.58
CA THR A 261 -9.82 -15.84 -9.54
C THR A 261 -8.99 -15.85 -8.26
N LYS A 262 -8.50 -17.01 -7.81
CA LYS A 262 -7.64 -17.13 -6.62
C LYS A 262 -6.27 -16.48 -6.82
N VAL A 263 -5.67 -16.60 -8.00
CA VAL A 263 -4.41 -15.92 -8.34
C VAL A 263 -4.60 -14.40 -8.29
N LYS A 264 -5.68 -13.89 -8.89
CA LYS A 264 -6.02 -12.47 -8.83
C LYS A 264 -6.19 -11.99 -7.38
N GLN A 265 -6.95 -12.73 -6.58
CA GLN A 265 -7.13 -12.44 -5.15
C GLN A 265 -5.79 -12.44 -4.40
N SER A 266 -4.88 -13.36 -4.71
CA SER A 266 -3.55 -13.41 -4.11
C SER A 266 -2.72 -12.18 -4.44
N ASN A 267 -2.77 -11.71 -5.69
CA ASN A 267 -2.06 -10.50 -6.10
C ASN A 267 -2.62 -9.24 -5.41
N GLU A 268 -3.95 -9.13 -5.29
CA GLU A 268 -4.60 -8.02 -4.58
C GLU A 268 -4.24 -7.98 -3.09
N ARG A 269 -4.18 -9.15 -2.44
CA ARG A 269 -3.75 -9.28 -1.03
C ARG A 269 -2.26 -8.98 -0.86
N LEU A 270 -1.41 -9.42 -1.78
CA LEU A 270 0.03 -9.12 -1.75
C LEU A 270 0.29 -7.62 -1.88
N LEU A 271 -0.42 -6.92 -2.79
CA LEU A 271 -0.34 -5.47 -2.88
C LEU A 271 -0.77 -4.79 -1.58
N SER A 272 -1.82 -5.31 -0.93
CA SER A 272 -2.29 -4.80 0.37
C SER A 272 -1.26 -5.03 1.48
N LEU A 273 -0.56 -6.17 1.49
CA LEU A 273 0.54 -6.47 2.42
C LEU A 273 1.74 -5.53 2.23
N ILE A 274 2.17 -5.33 0.97
CA ILE A 274 3.28 -4.42 0.64
C ILE A 274 2.93 -3.01 1.10
N LYS A 275 1.71 -2.57 0.77
CA LYS A 275 1.19 -1.26 1.15
C LYS A 275 1.17 -1.06 2.67
N SER A 276 0.59 -2.00 3.43
CA SER A 276 0.49 -1.85 4.89
C SER A 276 1.87 -1.88 5.56
N SER A 277 2.81 -2.68 5.03
CA SER A 277 4.18 -2.74 5.53
C SER A 277 4.93 -1.42 5.30
N MET A 278 4.81 -0.84 4.11
CA MET A 278 5.40 0.48 3.81
C MET A 278 4.71 1.61 4.57
N ASP A 279 3.39 1.54 4.80
CA ASP A 279 2.65 2.54 5.58
C ASP A 279 3.11 2.57 7.05
N ILE A 280 3.61 1.46 7.61
CA ILE A 280 4.28 1.44 8.91
C ILE A 280 5.56 2.30 8.87
N VAL A 281 6.40 2.15 7.84
CA VAL A 281 7.61 2.97 7.65
C VAL A 281 7.26 4.45 7.53
N VAL A 282 6.19 4.77 6.80
CA VAL A 282 5.68 6.14 6.69
C VAL A 282 5.26 6.68 8.04
N ALA A 283 4.54 5.90 8.84
CA ALA A 283 4.11 6.31 10.17
C ALA A 283 5.30 6.52 11.12
N VAL A 284 6.30 5.63 11.10
CA VAL A 284 7.57 5.76 11.84
C VAL A 284 8.28 7.08 11.50
N GLY A 285 8.35 7.42 10.21
CA GLY A 285 8.95 8.67 9.74
C GLY A 285 8.17 9.91 10.15
N LEU A 286 6.82 9.86 10.09
CA LEU A 286 5.98 10.98 10.54
C LEU A 286 5.99 11.16 12.06
N LEU A 287 6.14 10.08 12.84
CA LEU A 287 6.27 10.11 14.29
C LEU A 287 7.69 10.45 14.77
N GLN A 288 8.67 10.52 13.86
CA GLN A 288 10.08 10.76 14.18
C GLN A 288 10.66 9.72 15.16
N LEU A 289 10.23 8.45 15.07
CA LEU A 289 10.72 7.41 16.00
C LEU A 289 12.16 6.98 15.70
N ALA A 290 12.61 7.11 14.45
CA ALA A 290 13.96 6.74 14.02
C ALA A 290 14.54 7.75 13.01
N PRO A 291 14.74 9.03 13.39
CA PRO A 291 15.04 10.11 12.46
C PRO A 291 16.37 9.93 11.70
N LYS A 292 17.34 9.23 12.30
CA LYS A 292 18.62 8.91 11.66
C LYS A 292 18.52 7.85 10.56
N LYS A 293 17.46 7.02 10.58
CA LYS A 293 17.28 5.88 9.67
C LYS A 293 16.15 6.11 8.68
N VAL A 294 15.05 6.71 9.12
CA VAL A 294 13.87 7.02 8.31
C VAL A 294 13.82 8.52 8.07
N THR A 295 14.49 8.96 7.01
CA THR A 295 14.55 10.36 6.62
C THR A 295 13.23 10.84 5.98
N PRO A 296 13.01 12.16 5.84
CA PRO A 296 11.86 12.68 5.09
C PRO A 296 11.77 12.15 3.67
N ARG A 297 12.92 11.90 3.01
CA ARG A 297 12.97 11.29 1.68
C ARG A 297 12.49 9.85 1.70
N ILE A 298 12.92 9.02 2.64
CA ILE A 298 12.41 7.63 2.76
C ILE A 298 10.90 7.64 3.05
N THR A 299 10.45 8.48 3.97
CA THR A 299 9.04 8.65 4.30
C THR A 299 8.22 9.06 3.08
N GLY A 300 8.73 10.02 2.30
CA GLY A 300 8.12 10.46 1.05
C GLY A 300 8.09 9.37 -0.02
N GLY A 301 9.20 8.63 -0.19
CA GLY A 301 9.30 7.54 -1.17
C GLY A 301 8.34 6.40 -0.89
N CYS A 302 8.34 5.87 0.34
CA CYS A 302 7.39 4.83 0.76
C CYS A 302 5.95 5.33 0.62
N GLY A 303 5.65 6.53 1.11
CA GLY A 303 4.31 7.10 1.03
C GLY A 303 3.84 7.34 -0.40
N PHE A 304 4.74 7.68 -1.32
CA PHE A 304 4.43 7.85 -2.73
C PHE A 304 4.08 6.50 -3.38
N ILE A 305 4.91 5.47 -3.18
CA ILE A 305 4.67 4.12 -3.71
C ILE A 305 3.34 3.56 -3.19
N THR A 306 3.06 3.65 -1.89
CA THR A 306 1.79 3.14 -1.33
C THR A 306 0.57 3.91 -1.83
N SER A 307 0.74 5.17 -2.21
CA SER A 307 -0.32 5.97 -2.83
C SER A 307 -0.60 5.53 -4.25
N LEU A 308 0.45 5.27 -5.05
CA LEU A 308 0.30 4.74 -6.40
C LEU A 308 -0.37 3.36 -6.40
N ILE A 309 0.00 2.47 -5.47
CA ILE A 309 -0.69 1.18 -5.27
C ILE A 309 -2.18 1.43 -4.97
N SER A 310 -2.48 2.40 -4.10
CA SER A 310 -3.86 2.73 -3.75
C SER A 310 -4.65 3.29 -4.94
N CYS A 311 -4.03 4.11 -5.79
CA CYS A 311 -4.64 4.59 -7.02
C CYS A 311 -4.94 3.43 -7.98
N TYR A 312 -3.97 2.53 -8.16
CA TYR A 312 -4.13 1.34 -9.00
C TYR A 312 -5.29 0.45 -8.53
N GLN A 313 -5.38 0.18 -7.22
CA GLN A 313 -6.46 -0.64 -6.63
C GLN A 313 -7.86 -0.03 -6.79
N LEU A 314 -7.97 1.27 -7.05
CA LEU A 314 -9.24 1.98 -7.22
C LEU A 314 -9.68 2.11 -8.68
N LEU A 315 -8.80 1.74 -9.64
CA LEU A 315 -9.14 1.79 -11.05
C LEU A 315 -10.33 0.87 -11.34
N PRO A 316 -11.30 1.32 -12.16
CA PRO A 316 -12.41 0.46 -12.54
C PRO A 316 -11.90 -0.77 -13.28
N SER A 317 -12.47 -1.93 -12.98
CA SER A 317 -12.25 -3.13 -13.79
C SER A 317 -12.60 -2.83 -15.24
N ARG A 318 -11.75 -3.29 -16.17
CA ARG A 318 -11.94 -3.07 -17.61
C ARG A 318 -13.35 -3.58 -17.97
N VAL A 319 -14.21 -2.67 -18.42
CA VAL A 319 -15.54 -3.04 -18.91
C VAL A 319 -15.30 -4.01 -20.06
N LYS A 320 -15.76 -5.26 -19.93
CA LYS A 320 -15.79 -6.19 -21.06
C LYS A 320 -16.76 -5.58 -22.06
N THR A 321 -16.25 -5.04 -23.16
CA THR A 321 -17.09 -4.66 -24.29
C THR A 321 -17.83 -5.92 -24.71
N LYS A 322 -19.15 -5.96 -24.52
CA LYS A 322 -19.97 -7.02 -25.12
C LYS A 322 -19.77 -6.88 -26.62
N ALA A 323 -19.13 -7.87 -27.24
CA ALA A 323 -19.14 -8.00 -28.69
C ALA A 323 -20.62 -8.10 -29.08
N THR A 324 -21.08 -7.13 -29.85
CA THR A 324 -22.42 -7.11 -30.45
C THR A 324 -22.28 -7.57 -31.89
#